data_AF-A0A917A3R3-F1
#
_entry.id   AF-A0A917A3R3-F1
#
_cell.length_a   1.000
_cell.length_b   1.000
_cell.length_c   1.000
_cell.angle_alpha   90.00
_cell.angle_beta   90.00
_cell.angle_gamma   90.00
#
_symmetry.space_group_name_H-M   'P 1'
#
loop_
_entity.id
_entity.type
_entity.pdbx_description
1 polymer ?
#
loop_
_entity_poly.entity_id
_entity_poly.type
_entity_poly.pdbx_seq_one_letter_code
_entity_poly.pdbx_strand_id
1 'polypeptide(L)'
;MILGWICLLLLIALDIYYYIYGFDSNILDFLRNKFNSLSLRSWSYIAATISLLIVFTVFINIPKATVPNSSSYFIGKTLDEVKEEFEKEGFYNIVSVPVRDLQSGKDKDKTVRGVEIAGDISFKKGEKYWQSTEIKIKHHDFPEDYAKLSIDTNKNLEEIAENLRSNGFTRVSIETVPLKLKNNGEEVSFQEMRVSGKVYKGVQLEKIKSAYFPKSSDLVLIKYESSIPLIPLPSFYNGLTDVEKVKKALESLDFSNIKETPIPTEDDVLHNKMYSIDVEDENFQEINGNIEASSDAQIVLHFYHSKKAAQKIEEEKRREEEKIQKKAEEKQKEEQERKDEEEKALDYLEKMEIAANFVNATSGTDIVSKVTLSTSKQAGALIINLNPNILYAGALEIKAAIQSLNESLVISSTQYGYEKPILHYYLNGNEVAVNRYILNPPEVKFRGILK
;
A
#
# COMPACT_ATOMS: atom_id res chain seq x y z
N MET A 1 98.52 -33.18 2.34
CA MET A 1 97.94 -31.94 1.78
C MET A 1 96.45 -31.80 2.12
N ILE A 2 95.61 -32.82 1.90
CA ILE A 2 94.16 -32.81 2.21
C ILE A 2 93.86 -32.55 3.70
N LEU A 3 94.62 -33.14 4.63
CA LEU A 3 94.43 -32.90 6.08
C LEU A 3 94.70 -31.45 6.52
N GLY A 4 95.56 -30.72 5.82
CA GLY A 4 95.86 -29.31 6.15
C GLY A 4 94.69 -28.39 5.85
N TRP A 5 93.98 -28.66 4.75
CA TRP A 5 92.77 -27.92 4.36
C TRP A 5 91.59 -28.21 5.28
N ILE A 6 91.45 -29.46 5.75
CA ILE A 6 90.43 -29.83 6.73
C ILE A 6 90.67 -29.09 8.06
N CYS A 7 91.93 -28.92 8.48
CA CYS A 7 92.24 -28.19 9.70
C CYS A 7 91.99 -26.69 9.60
N LEU A 8 92.32 -26.10 8.43
CA LEU A 8 92.01 -24.70 8.15
C LEU A 8 90.49 -24.46 8.18
N LEU A 9 89.70 -25.37 7.60
CA LEU A 9 88.24 -25.30 7.63
C LEU A 9 87.64 -25.47 9.04
N LEU A 10 88.22 -26.35 9.86
CA LEU A 10 87.80 -26.53 11.26
C LEU A 10 88.14 -25.31 12.13
N LEU A 11 89.31 -24.70 11.93
CA LEU A 11 89.69 -23.45 12.60
C LEU A 11 88.77 -22.28 12.19
N ILE A 12 88.44 -22.17 10.90
CA ILE A 12 87.49 -21.17 10.40
C ILE A 12 86.09 -21.41 10.97
N ALA A 13 85.63 -22.66 11.06
CA ALA A 13 84.33 -22.99 11.66
C ALA A 13 84.28 -22.68 13.16
N LEU A 14 85.39 -22.90 13.89
CA LEU A 14 85.52 -22.53 15.30
C LEU A 14 85.56 -21.01 15.51
N ASP A 15 86.24 -20.26 14.65
CA ASP A 15 86.24 -18.79 14.69
C ASP A 15 84.84 -18.21 14.41
N ILE A 16 84.10 -18.78 13.44
CA ILE A 16 82.72 -18.37 13.15
C ILE A 16 81.79 -18.68 14.32
N TYR A 17 81.90 -19.87 14.91
CA TYR A 17 81.10 -20.27 16.08
C TYR A 17 81.39 -19.36 17.28
N TYR A 18 82.66 -19.01 17.50
CA TYR A 18 83.09 -18.14 18.59
C TYR A 18 82.60 -16.69 18.43
N TYR A 19 82.65 -16.15 17.20
CA TYR A 19 82.12 -14.83 16.86
C TYR A 19 80.63 -14.70 17.15
N ILE A 20 79.87 -15.80 17.02
CA ILE A 20 78.42 -15.82 17.24
C ILE A 20 78.07 -15.95 18.74
N TYR A 21 78.88 -16.65 19.54
CA TYR A 21 78.51 -17.04 20.92
C TYR A 21 79.39 -16.48 22.06
N GLY A 22 80.46 -15.73 21.77
CA GLY A 22 81.16 -14.87 22.74
C GLY A 22 81.86 -15.60 23.91
N PHE A 23 82.77 -16.54 23.62
CA PHE A 23 83.54 -17.26 24.64
C PHE A 23 84.85 -16.52 25.04
N ASP A 24 85.61 -17.05 26.01
CA ASP A 24 86.85 -16.45 26.59
C ASP A 24 88.12 -16.76 25.75
N SER A 25 88.98 -15.76 25.48
CA SER A 25 90.10 -15.83 24.50
C SER A 25 91.25 -16.72 24.96
N ASN A 26 91.36 -16.97 26.26
CA ASN A 26 92.40 -17.80 26.85
C ASN A 26 92.34 -19.27 26.44
N ILE A 27 91.16 -19.77 26.06
CA ILE A 27 90.96 -21.16 25.63
C ILE A 27 91.53 -21.39 24.22
N LEU A 28 91.45 -20.39 23.33
CA LEU A 28 91.96 -20.48 21.96
C LEU A 28 93.49 -20.57 21.94
N ASP A 29 94.18 -19.76 22.74
CA ASP A 29 95.64 -19.79 22.83
C ASP A 29 96.15 -21.09 23.47
N PHE A 30 95.44 -21.62 24.47
CA PHE A 30 95.73 -22.92 25.05
C PHE A 30 95.59 -24.06 24.03
N LEU A 31 94.51 -24.05 23.24
CA LEU A 31 94.29 -25.03 22.19
C LEU A 31 95.37 -24.91 21.11
N ARG A 32 95.64 -23.69 20.62
CA ARG A 32 96.64 -23.42 19.57
C ARG A 32 98.03 -23.93 19.93
N ASN A 33 98.47 -23.73 21.18
CA ASN A 33 99.76 -24.21 21.65
C ASN A 33 99.81 -25.74 21.80
N LYS A 34 98.73 -26.39 22.25
CA LYS A 34 98.68 -27.86 22.32
C LYS A 34 98.62 -28.50 20.92
N PHE A 35 97.91 -27.89 19.97
CA PHE A 35 97.69 -28.41 18.61
C PHE A 35 98.98 -28.61 17.81
N ASN A 36 100.01 -27.79 18.05
CA ASN A 36 101.31 -27.89 17.36
C ASN A 36 102.19 -29.07 17.83
N SER A 37 101.83 -29.76 18.91
CA SER A 37 102.66 -30.81 19.55
C SER A 37 102.16 -32.25 19.35
N LEU A 38 101.06 -32.44 18.61
CA LEU A 38 100.32 -33.71 18.61
C LEU A 38 100.52 -34.53 17.32
N SER A 39 100.67 -35.85 17.48
CA SER A 39 100.85 -36.81 16.39
C SER A 39 99.58 -37.02 15.54
N LEU A 40 99.75 -37.51 14.31
CA LEU A 40 98.67 -37.74 13.32
C LEU A 40 97.53 -38.65 13.85
N ARG A 41 97.81 -39.59 14.76
CA ARG A 41 96.79 -40.45 15.39
C ARG A 41 95.90 -39.66 16.36
N SER A 42 96.48 -38.73 17.10
CA SER A 42 95.77 -37.88 18.08
C SER A 42 94.75 -36.95 17.41
N TRP A 43 94.99 -36.57 16.14
CA TRP A 43 94.08 -35.74 15.35
C TRP A 43 92.74 -36.40 15.03
N SER A 44 92.75 -37.70 14.73
CA SER A 44 91.51 -38.44 14.43
C SER A 44 90.57 -38.50 15.63
N TYR A 45 91.12 -38.67 16.84
CA TYR A 45 90.34 -38.62 18.09
C TYR A 45 89.82 -37.22 18.40
N ILE A 46 90.65 -36.19 18.23
CA ILE A 46 90.24 -34.80 18.51
C ILE A 46 89.13 -34.36 17.53
N ALA A 47 89.29 -34.62 16.24
CA ALA A 47 88.27 -34.30 15.23
C ALA A 47 86.96 -35.06 15.46
N ALA A 48 87.03 -36.35 15.85
CA ALA A 48 85.84 -37.12 16.22
C ALA A 48 85.17 -36.53 17.47
N THR A 49 85.93 -36.18 18.52
CA THR A 49 85.36 -35.57 19.73
C THR A 49 84.74 -34.20 19.48
N ILE A 50 85.36 -33.34 18.66
CA ILE A 50 84.81 -32.02 18.30
C ILE A 50 83.57 -32.18 17.45
N SER A 51 83.56 -33.11 16.48
CA SER A 51 82.36 -33.39 15.67
C SER A 51 81.22 -33.91 16.53
N LEU A 52 81.52 -34.79 17.48
CA LEU A 52 80.54 -35.32 18.43
C LEU A 52 80.05 -34.22 19.38
N LEU A 53 80.93 -33.31 19.80
CA LEU A 53 80.56 -32.15 20.64
C LEU A 53 79.69 -31.15 19.87
N ILE A 54 79.99 -30.87 18.60
CA ILE A 54 79.18 -30.01 17.72
C ILE A 54 77.82 -30.65 17.46
N VAL A 55 77.76 -31.95 17.16
CA VAL A 55 76.49 -32.67 17.02
C VAL A 55 75.72 -32.66 18.34
N PHE A 56 76.40 -32.82 19.48
CA PHE A 56 75.79 -32.79 20.81
C PHE A 56 75.29 -31.39 21.20
N THR A 57 76.03 -30.32 20.93
CA THR A 57 75.61 -28.94 21.21
C THR A 57 74.48 -28.49 20.28
N VAL A 58 74.50 -28.90 19.01
CA VAL A 58 73.41 -28.64 18.06
C VAL A 58 72.14 -29.42 18.44
N PHE A 59 72.26 -30.67 18.92
CA PHE A 59 71.10 -31.45 19.39
C PHE A 59 70.52 -30.95 20.74
N ILE A 60 71.33 -30.37 21.63
CA ILE A 60 70.88 -29.91 22.96
C ILE A 60 70.22 -28.52 22.91
N ASN A 61 70.55 -27.68 21.91
CA ASN A 61 70.04 -26.31 21.80
C ASN A 61 68.89 -26.12 20.79
N ILE A 62 68.12 -27.17 20.49
CA ILE A 62 66.91 -26.98 19.66
C ILE A 62 65.89 -26.17 20.50
N PRO A 63 65.38 -25.04 19.99
CA PRO A 63 64.48 -24.19 20.76
C PRO A 63 63.13 -24.90 21.02
N LYS A 64 62.67 -24.80 22.27
CA LYS A 64 61.36 -25.30 22.72
C LYS A 64 60.43 -24.14 23.00
N ALA A 65 59.19 -24.28 22.58
CA ALA A 65 58.10 -23.35 22.87
C ALA A 65 57.21 -23.88 24.00
N THR A 66 56.60 -22.97 24.74
CA THR A 66 55.61 -23.28 25.78
C THR A 66 54.21 -23.30 25.19
N VAL A 67 53.42 -24.32 25.51
CA VAL A 67 52.03 -24.34 25.07
C VAL A 67 51.25 -23.22 25.76
N PRO A 68 50.56 -22.33 25.02
CA PRO A 68 49.97 -21.13 25.59
C PRO A 68 48.82 -21.42 26.56
N ASN A 69 48.00 -22.44 26.29
CA ASN A 69 46.84 -22.84 27.09
C ASN A 69 46.54 -24.35 26.97
N SER A 70 45.59 -24.90 27.74
CA SER A 70 45.20 -26.31 27.65
C SER A 70 44.40 -26.62 26.38
N SER A 71 44.35 -27.90 25.97
CA SER A 71 43.61 -28.29 24.76
C SER A 71 42.12 -27.91 24.78
N SER A 72 41.49 -27.97 25.96
CA SER A 72 40.09 -27.57 26.17
C SER A 72 39.83 -26.07 26.04
N TYR A 73 40.83 -25.22 26.32
CA TYR A 73 40.69 -23.76 26.26
C TYR A 73 40.45 -23.27 24.83
N PHE A 74 41.01 -23.97 23.85
CA PHE A 74 40.90 -23.60 22.45
C PHE A 74 39.55 -23.95 21.83
N ILE A 75 38.76 -24.81 22.45
CA ILE A 75 37.46 -25.25 21.89
C ILE A 75 36.51 -24.05 21.81
N GLY A 76 35.96 -23.79 20.63
CA GLY A 76 35.04 -22.69 20.35
C GLY A 76 35.70 -21.34 20.01
N LYS A 77 37.03 -21.21 20.16
CA LYS A 77 37.77 -20.04 19.68
C LYS A 77 37.89 -20.02 18.16
N THR A 78 38.19 -18.87 17.57
CA THR A 78 38.42 -18.78 16.13
C THR A 78 39.77 -19.39 15.76
N LEU A 79 39.87 -19.97 14.56
CA LEU A 79 41.10 -20.57 14.04
C LEU A 79 42.28 -19.58 14.06
N ASP A 80 42.01 -18.32 13.70
CA ASP A 80 43.04 -17.28 13.60
C ASP A 80 43.56 -16.87 14.98
N GLU A 81 42.69 -16.73 15.99
CA GLU A 81 43.10 -16.50 17.38
C GLU A 81 44.01 -17.62 17.88
N VAL A 82 43.63 -18.88 17.63
CA VAL A 82 44.42 -20.02 18.10
C VAL A 82 45.76 -20.09 17.39
N LYS A 83 45.82 -19.84 16.07
CA LYS A 83 47.08 -19.74 15.33
C LYS A 83 47.99 -18.67 15.91
N GLU A 84 47.48 -17.47 16.11
CA GLU A 84 48.24 -16.34 16.67
C GLU A 84 48.79 -16.66 18.06
N GLU A 85 47.99 -17.31 18.93
CA GLU A 85 48.45 -17.74 20.26
C GLU A 85 49.66 -18.71 20.17
N PHE A 86 49.64 -19.69 19.27
CA PHE A 86 50.76 -20.63 19.11
C PHE A 86 51.97 -20.00 18.42
N GLU A 87 51.76 -19.14 17.40
CA GLU A 87 52.83 -18.41 16.72
C GLU A 87 53.59 -17.48 17.69
N LYS A 88 52.86 -16.83 18.60
CA LYS A 88 53.43 -15.95 19.62
C LYS A 88 54.33 -16.68 20.61
N GLU A 89 54.06 -17.95 20.88
CA GLU A 89 54.91 -18.82 21.71
C GLU A 89 56.10 -19.42 20.92
N GLY A 90 56.19 -19.15 19.61
CA GLY A 90 57.31 -19.54 18.75
C GLY A 90 57.09 -20.83 17.95
N PHE A 91 55.88 -21.37 17.93
CA PHE A 91 55.55 -22.48 17.03
C PHE A 91 55.36 -21.98 15.60
N TYR A 92 55.91 -22.70 14.63
CA TYR A 92 55.78 -22.33 13.21
C TYR A 92 55.21 -23.44 12.33
N ASN A 93 55.07 -24.66 12.85
CA ASN A 93 54.50 -25.80 12.12
C ASN A 93 53.03 -26.03 12.50
N ILE A 94 52.16 -25.08 12.14
CA ILE A 94 50.74 -25.10 12.49
C ILE A 94 49.91 -25.46 11.25
N VAL A 95 49.17 -26.56 11.33
CA VAL A 95 48.35 -27.12 10.25
C VAL A 95 46.87 -27.02 10.62
N SER A 96 46.06 -26.42 9.75
CA SER A 96 44.60 -26.36 9.92
C SER A 96 43.92 -27.52 9.22
N VAL A 97 43.07 -28.26 9.94
CA VAL A 97 42.31 -29.40 9.40
C VAL A 97 40.81 -29.07 9.46
N PRO A 98 40.11 -28.93 8.33
CA PRO A 98 38.69 -28.63 8.32
C PRO A 98 37.85 -29.86 8.68
N VAL A 99 36.79 -29.65 9.44
CA VAL A 99 35.78 -30.65 9.82
C VAL A 99 34.45 -30.19 9.23
N ARG A 100 34.01 -30.88 8.18
CA ARG A 100 32.87 -30.48 7.35
C ARG A 100 31.54 -30.91 7.95
N ASP A 101 31.19 -30.33 9.09
CA ASP A 101 30.00 -30.69 9.87
C ASP A 101 28.93 -29.58 9.93
N LEU A 102 29.17 -28.42 9.31
CA LEU A 102 28.21 -27.31 9.27
C LEU A 102 27.15 -27.51 8.18
N GLN A 103 25.87 -27.27 8.51
CA GLN A 103 24.75 -27.51 7.60
C GLN A 103 24.00 -26.25 7.13
N SER A 104 24.07 -25.15 7.89
CA SER A 104 23.52 -23.84 7.48
C SER A 104 23.97 -22.71 8.42
N GLY A 105 23.89 -21.46 7.97
CA GLY A 105 24.00 -20.27 8.83
C GLY A 105 25.42 -19.71 9.00
N LYS A 106 25.65 -19.01 10.12
CA LYS A 106 26.94 -18.45 10.55
C LYS A 106 27.55 -19.22 11.72
N ASP A 107 26.93 -20.30 12.16
CA ASP A 107 27.25 -20.90 13.43
C ASP A 107 28.55 -21.68 13.35
N LYS A 108 29.53 -21.25 14.15
CA LYS A 108 30.82 -21.92 14.39
C LYS A 108 31.78 -21.97 13.20
N ASP A 109 31.51 -21.30 12.07
CA ASP A 109 32.45 -21.22 10.95
C ASP A 109 33.85 -20.79 11.44
N LYS A 110 34.87 -21.56 11.05
CA LYS A 110 36.27 -21.39 11.47
C LYS A 110 36.50 -21.43 12.97
N THR A 111 35.58 -21.94 13.78
CA THR A 111 35.84 -22.16 15.21
C THR A 111 36.48 -23.52 15.45
N VAL A 112 37.35 -23.58 16.45
CA VAL A 112 38.16 -24.75 16.77
C VAL A 112 37.33 -25.81 17.47
N ARG A 113 37.33 -27.02 16.91
CA ARG A 113 36.76 -28.24 17.49
C ARG A 113 37.76 -28.97 18.38
N GLY A 114 39.05 -28.84 18.09
CA GLY A 114 40.12 -29.40 18.92
C GLY A 114 41.51 -29.08 18.38
N VAL A 115 42.50 -29.16 19.26
CA VAL A 115 43.91 -28.97 18.93
C VAL A 115 44.68 -30.23 19.32
N GLU A 116 45.63 -30.62 18.49
CA GLU A 116 46.48 -31.80 18.67
C GLU A 116 47.95 -31.37 18.47
N ILE A 117 48.82 -31.70 19.43
CA ILE A 117 50.26 -31.40 19.37
C ILE A 117 51.01 -32.73 19.34
N ALA A 118 51.70 -33.03 18.24
CA ALA A 118 52.39 -34.32 18.05
C ALA A 118 51.50 -35.57 18.31
N GLY A 119 50.20 -35.51 18.04
CA GLY A 119 49.26 -36.59 18.34
C GLY A 119 48.59 -36.52 19.72
N ASP A 120 49.07 -35.66 20.63
CA ASP A 120 48.45 -35.46 21.93
C ASP A 120 47.27 -34.48 21.85
N ILE A 121 46.11 -34.94 22.29
CA ILE A 121 44.85 -34.19 22.35
C ILE A 121 44.55 -33.65 23.76
N SER A 122 45.36 -34.00 24.76
CA SER A 122 45.11 -33.73 26.19
C SER A 122 46.32 -33.10 26.88
N PHE A 123 46.84 -32.03 26.29
CA PHE A 123 47.95 -31.24 26.84
C PHE A 123 47.48 -30.10 27.75
N LYS A 124 48.39 -29.64 28.61
CA LYS A 124 48.19 -28.53 29.56
C LYS A 124 49.01 -27.30 29.19
N LYS A 125 48.55 -26.15 29.70
CA LYS A 125 49.30 -24.89 29.64
C LYS A 125 50.71 -25.04 30.21
N GLY A 126 51.69 -24.49 29.51
CA GLY A 126 53.09 -24.46 29.94
C GLY A 126 53.89 -25.73 29.65
N GLU A 127 53.28 -26.77 29.08
CA GLU A 127 54.03 -27.90 28.52
C GLU A 127 55.00 -27.44 27.44
N LYS A 128 56.10 -28.18 27.24
CA LYS A 128 57.18 -27.76 26.33
C LYS A 128 57.33 -28.72 25.17
N TYR A 129 57.22 -28.19 23.97
CA TYR A 129 57.41 -28.94 22.71
C TYR A 129 58.47 -28.25 21.87
N TRP A 130 59.05 -28.97 20.89
CA TRP A 130 59.93 -28.34 19.92
C TRP A 130 59.11 -27.34 19.09
N GLN A 131 59.69 -26.19 18.72
CA GLN A 131 59.00 -25.19 17.89
C GLN A 131 58.55 -25.74 16.52
N SER A 132 59.25 -26.76 16.01
CA SER A 132 58.94 -27.49 14.77
C SER A 132 57.83 -28.53 14.92
N THR A 133 57.36 -28.78 16.15
CA THR A 133 56.33 -29.79 16.42
C THR A 133 55.06 -29.43 15.67
N GLU A 134 54.52 -30.40 14.93
CA GLU A 134 53.26 -30.21 14.20
C GLU A 134 52.12 -29.98 15.19
N ILE A 135 51.41 -28.88 14.99
CA ILE A 135 50.18 -28.55 15.70
C ILE A 135 49.03 -28.65 14.71
N LYS A 136 48.10 -29.59 14.92
CA LYS A 136 46.90 -29.73 14.10
C LYS A 136 45.72 -29.05 14.80
N ILE A 137 45.18 -28.02 14.16
CA ILE A 137 43.98 -27.33 14.63
C ILE A 137 42.79 -27.82 13.80
N LYS A 138 41.95 -28.68 14.40
CA LYS A 138 40.70 -29.16 13.82
C LYS A 138 39.64 -28.08 14.02
N HIS A 139 39.03 -27.59 12.95
CA HIS A 139 38.05 -26.50 13.01
C HIS A 139 36.78 -26.85 12.21
N HIS A 140 35.65 -26.31 12.63
CA HIS A 140 34.38 -26.43 11.93
C HIS A 140 34.45 -25.71 10.58
N ASP A 141 33.94 -26.36 9.54
CA ASP A 141 33.89 -25.84 8.17
C ASP A 141 32.63 -26.35 7.45
N PHE A 142 32.29 -25.72 6.33
CA PHE A 142 31.19 -26.17 5.50
C PHE A 142 31.62 -27.31 4.55
N PRO A 143 30.67 -28.19 4.15
CA PRO A 143 30.87 -29.13 3.06
C PRO A 143 31.34 -28.45 1.76
N GLU A 144 32.09 -29.18 0.93
CA GLU A 144 32.64 -28.66 -0.34
C GLU A 144 31.57 -28.23 -1.35
N ASP A 145 30.38 -28.80 -1.25
CA ASP A 145 29.21 -28.48 -2.06
C ASP A 145 28.45 -27.25 -1.56
N TYR A 146 28.98 -26.53 -0.57
CA TYR A 146 28.45 -25.24 -0.11
C TYR A 146 29.28 -24.07 -0.63
N ALA A 147 28.63 -22.92 -0.75
CA ALA A 147 29.26 -21.66 -1.13
C ALA A 147 28.69 -20.51 -0.29
N LYS A 148 29.50 -19.47 -0.10
CA LYS A 148 29.10 -18.24 0.57
C LYS A 148 28.40 -17.32 -0.42
N LEU A 149 27.27 -16.73 -0.05
CA LEU A 149 26.54 -15.80 -0.92
C LEU A 149 27.36 -14.56 -1.28
N SER A 150 28.03 -13.94 -0.30
CA SER A 150 28.89 -12.76 -0.48
C SER A 150 28.25 -11.66 -1.35
N ILE A 151 27.06 -11.22 -0.97
CA ILE A 151 26.29 -10.23 -1.73
C ILE A 151 26.73 -8.82 -1.33
N ASP A 152 27.08 -8.02 -2.34
CA ASP A 152 27.29 -6.57 -2.23
C ASP A 152 26.06 -5.87 -2.81
N THR A 153 25.22 -5.31 -1.94
CA THR A 153 23.96 -4.65 -2.30
C THR A 153 24.16 -3.34 -3.04
N ASN A 154 25.38 -2.82 -3.13
CA ASN A 154 25.70 -1.60 -3.88
C ASN A 154 25.95 -1.87 -5.37
N LYS A 155 26.04 -3.14 -5.77
CA LYS A 155 26.25 -3.54 -7.16
C LYS A 155 24.93 -3.74 -7.89
N ASN A 156 24.96 -3.67 -9.22
CA ASN A 156 23.81 -4.06 -10.03
C ASN A 156 23.55 -5.58 -9.93
N LEU A 157 22.33 -6.00 -10.25
CA LEU A 157 21.89 -7.38 -10.09
C LEU A 157 22.65 -8.35 -10.98
N GLU A 158 23.04 -7.91 -12.17
CA GLU A 158 23.82 -8.70 -13.12
C GLU A 158 25.19 -9.08 -12.54
N GLU A 159 25.90 -8.10 -11.96
CA GLU A 159 27.17 -8.32 -11.27
C GLU A 159 27.02 -9.23 -10.04
N ILE A 160 25.93 -9.07 -9.27
CA ILE A 160 25.63 -9.95 -8.13
C ILE A 160 25.42 -11.39 -8.65
N ALA A 161 24.64 -11.57 -9.71
CA ALA A 161 24.39 -12.89 -10.30
C ALA A 161 25.68 -13.55 -10.80
N GLU A 162 26.55 -12.79 -11.47
CA GLU A 162 27.85 -13.27 -11.92
C GLU A 162 28.76 -13.66 -10.75
N ASN A 163 28.80 -12.85 -9.69
CA ASN A 163 29.56 -13.17 -8.48
C ASN A 163 29.08 -14.48 -7.83
N LEU A 164 27.76 -14.65 -7.70
CA LEU A 164 27.17 -15.89 -7.17
C LEU A 164 27.55 -17.10 -8.01
N ARG A 165 27.50 -16.99 -9.35
CA ARG A 165 27.95 -18.06 -10.24
C ARG A 165 29.43 -18.35 -10.09
N SER A 166 30.26 -17.32 -9.95
CA SER A 166 31.71 -17.45 -9.71
C SER A 166 32.04 -18.11 -8.37
N ASN A 167 31.18 -17.94 -7.36
CA ASN A 167 31.28 -18.61 -6.05
C ASN A 167 30.80 -20.09 -6.11
N GLY A 168 30.33 -20.56 -7.27
CA GLY A 168 29.97 -21.95 -7.50
C GLY A 168 28.47 -22.24 -7.43
N PHE A 169 27.60 -21.24 -7.28
CA PHE A 169 26.16 -21.45 -7.39
C PHE A 169 25.77 -21.73 -8.84
N THR A 170 25.14 -22.88 -9.06
CA THR A 170 24.83 -23.36 -10.42
C THR A 170 23.45 -22.91 -10.92
N ARG A 171 22.56 -22.49 -10.01
CA ARG A 171 21.17 -22.15 -10.30
C ARG A 171 20.88 -20.72 -9.86
N VAL A 172 21.36 -19.77 -10.67
CA VAL A 172 21.19 -18.33 -10.41
C VAL A 172 20.42 -17.71 -11.57
N SER A 173 19.29 -17.10 -11.24
CA SER A 173 18.41 -16.42 -12.20
C SER A 173 18.00 -15.03 -11.68
N ILE A 174 17.64 -14.16 -12.62
CA ILE A 174 17.06 -12.86 -12.34
C ILE A 174 15.61 -12.91 -12.82
N GLU A 175 14.68 -12.55 -11.95
CA GLU A 175 13.25 -12.45 -12.26
C GLU A 175 12.84 -10.99 -12.17
N THR A 176 12.26 -10.47 -13.25
CA THR A 176 11.71 -9.11 -13.26
C THR A 176 10.25 -9.16 -12.83
N VAL A 177 9.93 -8.42 -11.78
CA VAL A 177 8.59 -8.26 -11.22
C VAL A 177 8.12 -6.82 -11.43
N PRO A 178 6.86 -6.60 -11.82
CA PRO A 178 6.32 -5.24 -11.92
C PRO A 178 6.40 -4.51 -10.58
N LEU A 179 7.03 -3.34 -10.57
CA LEU A 179 7.01 -2.43 -9.42
C LEU A 179 5.63 -1.78 -9.35
N LYS A 180 4.88 -2.09 -8.28
CA LYS A 180 3.52 -1.58 -8.06
C LYS A 180 3.41 -0.51 -6.98
N LEU A 181 4.41 -0.40 -6.10
CA LEU A 181 4.44 0.52 -4.99
C LEU A 181 5.87 1.03 -4.79
N LYS A 182 6.01 2.33 -4.52
CA LYS A 182 7.28 2.98 -4.23
C LYS A 182 7.09 3.96 -3.08
N ASN A 183 7.93 3.80 -2.06
CA ASN A 183 7.95 4.65 -0.87
C ASN A 183 9.31 5.34 -0.76
N ASN A 184 9.32 6.68 -0.68
CA ASN A 184 10.45 7.56 -0.35
C ASN A 184 11.87 6.93 -0.36
N GLY A 185 12.43 6.74 -1.56
CA GLY A 185 13.89 6.55 -1.74
C GLY A 185 14.37 5.16 -2.12
N GLU A 186 13.48 4.20 -2.37
CA GLU A 186 13.89 2.92 -2.95
C GLU A 186 14.12 3.04 -4.48
N GLU A 187 15.23 3.70 -4.85
CA GLU A 187 15.85 3.44 -6.16
C GLU A 187 16.20 1.96 -6.22
N VAL A 188 15.55 1.21 -7.13
CA VAL A 188 15.92 0.07 -8.02
C VAL A 188 17.10 -0.87 -7.62
N SER A 189 17.61 -0.78 -6.40
CA SER A 189 18.68 -1.56 -5.83
C SER A 189 18.13 -2.92 -5.40
N PHE A 190 18.95 -3.96 -5.44
CA PHE A 190 18.58 -5.33 -5.10
C PHE A 190 17.84 -5.42 -3.75
N GLN A 191 16.52 -5.64 -3.77
CA GLN A 191 15.68 -5.60 -2.55
C GLN A 191 15.29 -6.97 -2.02
N GLU A 192 15.19 -7.96 -2.91
CA GLU A 192 14.66 -9.27 -2.59
C GLU A 192 15.44 -10.38 -3.29
N MET A 193 15.64 -11.46 -2.52
CA MET A 193 16.20 -12.71 -3.00
C MET A 193 15.32 -13.88 -2.57
N ARG A 194 15.16 -14.87 -3.45
CA ARG A 194 14.62 -16.17 -3.08
C ARG A 194 15.75 -17.19 -3.06
N VAL A 195 15.85 -17.93 -1.96
CA VAL A 195 16.80 -19.05 -1.81
C VAL A 195 15.98 -20.31 -1.57
N SER A 196 15.98 -21.21 -2.55
CA SER A 196 15.22 -22.47 -2.52
C SER A 196 13.75 -22.26 -2.11
N GLY A 197 13.11 -21.25 -2.70
CA GLY A 197 11.71 -20.87 -2.46
C GLY A 197 11.46 -19.97 -1.25
N LYS A 198 12.44 -19.76 -0.37
CA LYS A 198 12.29 -18.85 0.79
C LYS A 198 12.67 -17.42 0.41
N VAL A 199 11.78 -16.48 0.70
CA VAL A 199 11.94 -15.04 0.41
C VAL A 199 12.76 -14.35 1.50
N TYR A 200 13.71 -13.52 1.09
CA TYR A 200 14.53 -12.68 1.95
C TYR A 200 14.52 -11.24 1.43
N LYS A 201 13.99 -10.32 2.26
CA LYS A 201 13.91 -8.88 1.96
C LYS A 201 14.37 -8.02 3.15
N GLY A 202 14.89 -6.82 2.87
CA GLY A 202 15.34 -5.85 3.88
C GLY A 202 16.30 -6.46 4.91
N VAL A 203 15.94 -6.37 6.20
CA VAL A 203 16.75 -6.90 7.33
C VAL A 203 17.03 -8.40 7.20
N GLN A 204 16.15 -9.18 6.57
CA GLN A 204 16.37 -10.61 6.39
C GLN A 204 17.48 -10.88 5.37
N LEU A 205 17.54 -10.08 4.31
CA LEU A 205 18.57 -10.14 3.29
C LEU A 205 19.94 -9.78 3.89
N GLU A 206 19.99 -8.73 4.71
CA GLU A 206 21.19 -8.31 5.44
C GLU A 206 21.77 -9.42 6.35
N LYS A 207 20.90 -10.24 6.95
CA LYS A 207 21.34 -11.37 7.79
C LYS A 207 21.99 -12.48 6.96
N ILE A 208 21.53 -12.70 5.73
CA ILE A 208 21.98 -13.81 4.88
C ILE A 208 23.04 -13.44 3.84
N LYS A 209 23.34 -12.15 3.62
CA LYS A 209 24.28 -11.72 2.56
C LYS A 209 25.66 -12.38 2.61
N SER A 210 26.08 -12.86 3.78
CA SER A 210 27.35 -13.57 4.00
C SER A 210 27.16 -15.00 4.52
N ALA A 211 25.97 -15.58 4.42
CA ALA A 211 25.68 -16.94 4.85
C ALA A 211 26.09 -17.97 3.78
N TYR A 212 26.25 -19.22 4.22
CA TYR A 212 26.57 -20.34 3.35
C TYR A 212 25.33 -21.15 3.01
N PHE A 213 25.25 -21.57 1.74
CA PHE A 213 24.19 -22.40 1.19
C PHE A 213 24.76 -23.46 0.26
N PRO A 214 24.06 -24.59 0.03
CA PRO A 214 24.44 -25.55 -1.01
C PRO A 214 24.56 -24.86 -2.37
N LYS A 215 25.58 -25.21 -3.15
CA LYS A 215 25.82 -24.75 -4.54
C LYS A 215 24.69 -25.12 -5.50
N SER A 216 23.87 -26.09 -5.12
CA SER A 216 22.66 -26.53 -5.82
C SER A 216 21.41 -25.72 -5.45
N SER A 217 21.49 -24.79 -4.50
CA SER A 217 20.35 -23.96 -4.08
C SER A 217 19.84 -23.12 -5.25
N ASP A 218 18.52 -23.03 -5.38
CA ASP A 218 17.89 -22.19 -6.39
C ASP A 218 17.92 -20.74 -5.90
N LEU A 219 18.74 -19.91 -6.55
CA LEU A 219 18.89 -18.50 -6.24
C LEU A 219 18.15 -17.66 -7.29
N VAL A 220 17.15 -16.91 -6.84
CA VAL A 220 16.39 -15.98 -7.69
C VAL A 220 16.59 -14.57 -7.15
N LEU A 221 17.20 -13.71 -7.94
CA LEU A 221 17.34 -12.28 -7.65
C LEU A 221 16.11 -11.57 -8.24
N ILE A 222 15.39 -10.82 -7.42
CA ILE A 222 14.17 -10.14 -7.88
C ILE A 222 14.52 -8.69 -8.24
N LYS A 223 14.21 -8.33 -9.48
CA LYS A 223 14.31 -6.96 -9.99
C LYS A 223 12.91 -6.37 -10.08
N TYR A 224 12.69 -5.24 -9.42
CA TYR A 224 11.43 -4.50 -9.57
C TYR A 224 11.56 -3.47 -10.70
N GLU A 225 10.69 -3.56 -11.71
CA GLU A 225 10.64 -2.60 -12.82
C GLU A 225 9.22 -2.05 -12.98
N SER A 226 9.11 -0.73 -13.06
CA SER A 226 7.84 -0.06 -13.36
C SER A 226 7.54 -0.23 -14.86
N SER A 227 6.63 -1.16 -15.18
CA SER A 227 6.05 -1.30 -16.51
C SER A 227 4.85 -0.37 -16.73
N ILE A 228 4.25 0.10 -15.63
CA ILE A 228 3.14 1.05 -15.56
C ILE A 228 3.62 2.27 -14.76
N PRO A 229 3.34 3.51 -15.19
CA PRO A 229 3.69 4.72 -14.45
C PRO A 229 3.21 4.66 -13.00
N LEU A 230 4.10 5.00 -12.07
CA LEU A 230 3.75 5.14 -10.65
C LEU A 230 3.12 6.52 -10.42
N ILE A 231 1.94 6.51 -9.81
CA ILE A 231 1.11 7.70 -9.57
C ILE A 231 1.17 8.03 -8.08
N PRO A 232 1.45 9.28 -7.68
CA PRO A 232 1.40 9.69 -6.29
C PRO A 232 0.01 9.47 -5.67
N LEU A 233 -0.03 8.82 -4.52
CA LEU A 233 -1.26 8.59 -3.78
C LEU A 233 -1.75 9.88 -3.11
N PRO A 234 -3.08 10.09 -2.99
CA PRO A 234 -3.64 11.22 -2.30
C PRO A 234 -3.25 11.20 -0.81
N SER A 235 -2.94 12.36 -0.26
CA SER A 235 -2.64 12.48 1.16
C SER A 235 -3.86 12.21 2.02
N PHE A 236 -3.64 11.58 3.17
CA PHE A 236 -4.69 11.41 4.17
C PHE A 236 -4.08 11.33 5.57
N TYR A 237 -4.91 11.67 6.56
CA TYR A 237 -4.57 11.59 7.98
C TYR A 237 -5.64 10.78 8.72
N ASN A 238 -5.19 9.84 9.55
CA ASN A 238 -6.06 8.99 10.37
C ASN A 238 -7.01 9.84 11.23
N GLY A 239 -8.30 9.50 11.21
CA GLY A 239 -9.34 10.14 12.01
C GLY A 239 -9.74 11.54 11.54
N LEU A 240 -9.08 12.11 10.53
CA LEU A 240 -9.35 13.45 10.03
C LEU A 240 -9.90 13.44 8.60
N THR A 241 -9.30 12.64 7.72
CA THR A 241 -9.68 12.58 6.31
C THR A 241 -10.90 11.68 6.11
N ASP A 242 -11.83 12.11 5.26
CA ASP A 242 -13.03 11.33 4.92
C ASP A 242 -12.73 10.25 3.86
N VAL A 243 -13.20 9.02 4.08
CA VAL A 243 -12.95 7.89 3.18
C VAL A 243 -13.50 8.12 1.78
N GLU A 244 -14.65 8.79 1.65
CA GLU A 244 -15.22 9.08 0.33
C GLU A 244 -14.37 10.05 -0.47
N LYS A 245 -13.69 10.99 0.20
CA LYS A 245 -12.78 11.93 -0.46
C LYS A 245 -11.55 11.22 -1.01
N VAL A 246 -10.96 10.31 -0.22
CA VAL A 246 -9.81 9.50 -0.64
C VAL A 246 -10.20 8.58 -1.80
N LYS A 247 -11.34 7.88 -1.69
CA LYS A 247 -11.84 7.01 -2.74
C LYS A 247 -12.05 7.74 -4.06
N LYS A 248 -12.75 8.88 -4.06
CA LYS A 248 -12.96 9.67 -5.28
C LYS A 248 -11.65 10.17 -5.88
N ALA A 249 -10.68 10.56 -5.04
CA ALA A 249 -9.37 10.97 -5.53
C ALA A 249 -8.62 9.80 -6.20
N LEU A 250 -8.65 8.61 -5.62
CA LEU A 250 -8.07 7.40 -6.21
C LEU A 250 -8.76 7.01 -7.53
N GLU A 251 -10.09 7.02 -7.57
CA GLU A 251 -10.87 6.75 -8.79
C GLU A 251 -10.53 7.76 -9.91
N SER A 252 -10.30 9.04 -9.56
CA SER A 252 -9.89 10.07 -10.53
C SER A 252 -8.46 9.90 -11.06
N LEU A 253 -7.66 9.06 -10.39
CA LEU A 253 -6.29 8.69 -10.78
C LEU A 253 -6.25 7.30 -11.44
N ASP A 254 -7.39 6.81 -11.93
CA ASP A 254 -7.57 5.53 -12.63
C ASP A 254 -7.31 4.28 -11.78
N PHE A 255 -7.25 4.39 -10.45
CA PHE A 255 -7.23 3.22 -9.58
C PHE A 255 -8.61 2.55 -9.59
N SER A 256 -8.64 1.28 -10.02
CA SER A 256 -9.89 0.52 -10.16
C SER A 256 -10.02 -0.64 -9.17
N ASN A 257 -8.91 -1.14 -8.62
CA ASN A 257 -8.89 -2.24 -7.66
C ASN A 257 -8.94 -1.73 -6.21
N ILE A 258 -10.01 -0.99 -5.88
CA ILE A 258 -10.23 -0.38 -4.57
C ILE A 258 -11.25 -1.21 -3.79
N LYS A 259 -10.86 -1.66 -2.60
CA LYS A 259 -11.74 -2.32 -1.63
C LYS A 259 -11.91 -1.43 -0.40
N GLU A 260 -13.01 -1.63 0.31
CA GLU A 260 -13.35 -0.88 1.52
C GLU A 260 -13.57 -1.85 2.67
N THR A 261 -12.92 -1.60 3.80
CA THR A 261 -13.01 -2.42 5.01
C THR A 261 -13.41 -1.53 6.19
N PRO A 262 -14.65 -1.65 6.71
CA PRO A 262 -15.09 -0.86 7.85
C PRO A 262 -14.49 -1.39 9.16
N ILE A 263 -14.06 -0.47 10.01
CA ILE A 263 -13.56 -0.71 11.36
C ILE A 263 -14.60 -0.19 12.36
N PRO A 264 -15.25 -1.06 13.15
CA PRO A 264 -16.24 -0.64 14.12
C PRO A 264 -15.68 0.37 15.14
N THR A 265 -16.44 1.41 15.43
CA THR A 265 -16.14 2.38 16.50
C THR A 265 -17.42 2.82 17.21
N GLU A 266 -17.29 3.23 18.47
CA GLU A 266 -18.37 3.88 19.23
C GLU A 266 -18.33 5.42 19.11
N ASP A 267 -17.26 5.98 18.56
CA ASP A 267 -17.11 7.42 18.35
C ASP A 267 -17.83 7.86 17.07
N ASP A 268 -18.94 8.57 17.25
CA ASP A 268 -19.75 9.11 16.16
C ASP A 268 -18.97 10.13 15.30
N VAL A 269 -17.96 10.83 15.86
CA VAL A 269 -17.17 11.85 15.14
C VAL A 269 -16.24 11.21 14.10
N LEU A 270 -15.78 10.00 14.39
CA LEU A 270 -14.89 9.26 13.51
C LEU A 270 -15.62 8.56 12.36
N HIS A 271 -16.95 8.54 12.34
CA HIS A 271 -17.69 7.86 11.28
C HIS A 271 -17.26 8.36 9.88
N ASN A 272 -16.96 7.40 8.99
CA ASN A 272 -16.43 7.60 7.64
C ASN A 272 -15.06 8.28 7.57
N LYS A 273 -14.32 8.36 8.68
CA LYS A 273 -12.92 8.82 8.67
C LYS A 273 -11.97 7.67 8.40
N MET A 274 -10.92 7.96 7.64
CA MET A 274 -9.84 7.04 7.34
C MET A 274 -9.18 6.54 8.62
N TYR A 275 -8.88 5.24 8.66
CA TYR A 275 -8.01 4.61 9.66
C TYR A 275 -6.64 4.32 9.07
N SER A 276 -6.60 3.61 7.95
CA SER A 276 -5.38 3.26 7.23
C SER A 276 -5.71 2.93 5.77
N ILE A 277 -4.69 2.77 4.96
CA ILE A 277 -4.78 2.24 3.59
C ILE A 277 -3.76 1.11 3.44
N ASP A 278 -4.19 -0.02 2.89
CA ASP A 278 -3.26 -1.04 2.41
C ASP A 278 -3.05 -0.84 0.92
N VAL A 279 -1.79 -0.86 0.49
CA VAL A 279 -1.40 -0.84 -0.92
C VAL A 279 -0.47 -2.02 -1.15
N GLU A 280 -0.86 -2.99 -1.98
CA GLU A 280 -0.07 -4.22 -2.21
C GLU A 280 0.39 -4.88 -0.89
N ASP A 281 -0.54 -4.99 0.07
CA ASP A 281 -0.34 -5.54 1.43
C ASP A 281 0.53 -4.70 2.39
N GLU A 282 1.04 -3.53 1.95
CA GLU A 282 1.69 -2.58 2.85
C GLU A 282 0.67 -1.63 3.48
N ASN A 283 0.60 -1.62 4.82
CA ASN A 283 -0.32 -0.78 5.58
C ASN A 283 0.30 0.59 5.90
N PHE A 284 -0.41 1.65 5.56
CA PHE A 284 -0.07 3.03 5.89
C PHE A 284 -1.18 3.62 6.78
N GLN A 285 -0.83 4.07 7.97
CA GLN A 285 -1.77 4.77 8.86
C GLN A 285 -1.98 6.24 8.47
N GLU A 286 -1.05 6.81 7.72
CA GLU A 286 -1.13 8.16 7.17
C GLU A 286 -0.29 8.25 5.89
N ILE A 287 -0.67 9.17 5.00
CA ILE A 287 0.10 9.50 3.80
C ILE A 287 0.29 11.01 3.77
N ASN A 288 1.55 11.43 3.94
CA ASN A 288 1.97 12.83 3.94
C ASN A 288 3.25 13.05 3.12
N GLY A 289 3.36 12.43 1.93
CA GLY A 289 4.58 12.46 1.13
C GLY A 289 4.53 11.59 -0.12
N ASN A 290 5.72 11.20 -0.63
CA ASN A 290 5.90 10.52 -1.91
C ASN A 290 5.69 8.99 -1.79
N ILE A 291 4.44 8.59 -1.62
CA ILE A 291 4.03 7.21 -1.88
C ILE A 291 3.42 7.18 -3.27
N GLU A 292 4.00 6.39 -4.16
CA GLU A 292 3.55 6.26 -5.54
C GLU A 292 3.15 4.80 -5.78
N ALA A 293 2.03 4.58 -6.46
CA ALA A 293 1.57 3.24 -6.80
C ALA A 293 1.11 3.16 -8.26
N SER A 294 1.18 1.96 -8.85
CA SER A 294 0.62 1.73 -10.18
C SER A 294 -0.91 1.72 -10.11
N SER A 295 -1.60 2.18 -11.16
CA SER A 295 -3.08 2.24 -11.18
C SER A 295 -3.76 0.87 -11.08
N ASP A 296 -3.04 -0.22 -11.37
CA ASP A 296 -3.49 -1.60 -11.20
C ASP A 296 -3.16 -2.20 -9.82
N ALA A 297 -2.60 -1.40 -8.91
CA ALA A 297 -2.31 -1.82 -7.55
C ALA A 297 -3.60 -2.13 -6.78
N GLN A 298 -3.56 -3.17 -5.94
CA GLN A 298 -4.63 -3.44 -4.99
C GLN A 298 -4.59 -2.43 -3.86
N ILE A 299 -5.71 -1.73 -3.67
CA ILE A 299 -5.93 -0.78 -2.58
C ILE A 299 -7.02 -1.29 -1.65
N VAL A 300 -6.77 -1.24 -0.34
CA VAL A 300 -7.80 -1.47 0.68
C VAL A 300 -7.90 -0.27 1.60
N LEU A 301 -9.02 0.44 1.55
CA LEU A 301 -9.32 1.56 2.43
C LEU A 301 -9.92 1.04 3.72
N HIS A 302 -9.26 1.27 4.84
CA HIS A 302 -9.79 0.99 6.16
C HIS A 302 -10.33 2.28 6.77
N PHE A 303 -11.57 2.26 7.26
CA PHE A 303 -12.23 3.47 7.76
C PHE A 303 -13.13 3.16 8.95
N TYR A 304 -13.31 4.13 9.83
CA TYR A 304 -14.15 3.98 11.01
C TYR A 304 -15.64 3.97 10.67
N HIS A 305 -16.36 3.03 11.26
CA HIS A 305 -17.80 2.86 11.10
C HIS A 305 -18.50 2.86 12.46
N SER A 306 -19.15 3.98 12.82
CA SER A 306 -20.06 4.04 13.97
C SER A 306 -21.46 3.58 13.55
N LYS A 307 -21.95 2.51 14.17
CA LYS A 307 -23.31 2.00 13.97
C LYS A 307 -24.36 3.05 14.35
N LYS A 308 -24.10 3.81 15.42
CA LYS A 308 -25.01 4.83 15.92
C LYS A 308 -25.06 6.03 14.98
N ALA A 309 -23.92 6.49 14.46
CA ALA A 309 -23.87 7.53 13.44
C ALA A 309 -24.57 7.09 12.14
N ALA A 310 -24.30 5.86 11.68
CA ALA A 310 -24.94 5.30 10.48
C ALA A 310 -26.47 5.24 10.62
N GLN A 311 -26.98 4.80 11.78
CA GLN A 311 -28.42 4.77 12.06
C GLN A 311 -29.06 6.16 12.06
N LYS A 312 -28.39 7.16 12.65
CA LYS A 312 -28.88 8.56 12.65
C LYS A 312 -29.00 9.12 11.24
N ILE A 313 -27.99 8.87 10.40
CA ILE A 313 -27.97 9.33 9.00
C ILE A 313 -29.12 8.66 8.21
N GLU A 314 -29.31 7.35 8.39
CA GLU A 314 -30.38 6.62 7.71
C GLU A 314 -31.78 7.10 8.14
N GLU A 315 -31.97 7.35 9.44
CA GLU A 315 -33.22 7.89 9.95
C GLU A 315 -33.50 9.31 9.44
N GLU A 316 -32.47 10.15 9.35
CA GLU A 316 -32.58 11.51 8.82
C GLU A 316 -32.94 11.50 7.33
N LYS A 317 -32.30 10.65 6.52
CA LYS A 317 -32.67 10.45 5.11
C LYS A 317 -34.12 10.01 4.97
N ARG A 318 -34.57 9.01 5.75
CA ARG A 318 -35.97 8.56 5.72
C ARG A 318 -36.94 9.69 6.07
N ARG A 319 -36.61 10.53 7.07
CA ARG A 319 -37.43 11.69 7.43
C ARG A 319 -37.46 12.75 6.33
N GLU A 320 -36.38 12.95 5.59
CA GLU A 320 -36.35 13.86 4.44
C GLU A 320 -37.16 13.31 3.26
N GLU A 321 -37.03 12.03 2.95
CA GLU A 321 -37.83 11.35 1.92
C GLU A 321 -39.33 11.42 2.25
N GLU A 322 -39.72 11.14 3.50
CA GLU A 322 -41.10 11.29 3.96
C GLU A 322 -41.63 12.73 3.81
N LYS A 323 -40.79 13.74 4.06
CA LYS A 323 -41.17 15.16 3.85
C LYS A 323 -41.36 15.47 2.36
N ILE A 324 -40.50 14.94 1.50
CA ILE A 324 -40.60 15.13 0.04
C ILE A 324 -41.87 14.44 -0.48
N GLN A 325 -42.13 13.21 -0.03
CA GLN A 325 -43.32 12.45 -0.41
C GLN A 325 -44.62 13.16 0.01
N LYS A 326 -44.72 13.63 1.25
CA LYS A 326 -45.89 14.40 1.71
C LYS A 326 -46.13 15.67 0.89
N LYS A 327 -45.07 16.42 0.57
CA LYS A 327 -45.18 17.60 -0.28
C LYS A 327 -45.62 17.26 -1.71
N ALA A 328 -45.22 16.10 -2.23
CA ALA A 328 -45.66 15.63 -3.54
C ALA A 328 -47.15 15.23 -3.51
N GLU A 329 -47.59 14.54 -2.46
CA GLU A 329 -48.99 14.14 -2.25
C GLU A 329 -49.91 15.35 -2.08
N GLU A 330 -49.51 16.35 -1.28
CA GLU A 330 -50.27 17.61 -1.11
C GLU A 330 -50.43 18.33 -2.45
N LYS A 331 -49.36 18.44 -3.25
CA LYS A 331 -49.44 19.05 -4.59
C LYS A 331 -50.37 18.31 -5.54
N GLN A 332 -50.34 16.98 -5.52
CA GLN A 332 -51.25 16.17 -6.35
C GLN A 332 -52.71 16.36 -5.92
N LYS A 333 -52.96 16.45 -4.61
CA LYS A 333 -54.31 16.69 -4.09
C LYS A 333 -54.83 18.07 -4.48
N GLU A 334 -54.02 19.13 -4.34
CA GLU A 334 -54.38 20.48 -4.78
C GLU A 334 -54.62 20.55 -6.30
N GLU A 335 -53.82 19.85 -7.09
CA GLU A 335 -54.02 19.79 -8.54
C GLU A 335 -55.31 19.04 -8.92
N GLN A 336 -55.63 17.95 -8.20
CA GLN A 336 -56.87 17.22 -8.43
C GLN A 336 -58.09 18.05 -8.03
N GLU A 337 -58.07 18.70 -6.87
CA GLU A 337 -59.15 19.61 -6.43
C GLU A 337 -59.39 20.74 -7.45
N ARG A 338 -58.32 21.31 -8.01
CA ARG A 338 -58.43 22.32 -9.08
C ARG A 338 -59.05 21.76 -10.36
N LYS A 339 -58.68 20.54 -10.78
CA LYS A 339 -59.27 19.89 -11.97
C LYS A 339 -60.74 19.57 -11.76
N ASP A 340 -61.11 19.07 -10.58
CA ASP A 340 -62.50 18.78 -10.22
C ASP A 340 -63.36 20.05 -10.20
N GLU A 341 -62.81 21.19 -9.76
CA GLU A 341 -63.49 22.50 -9.84
C GLU A 341 -63.63 23.01 -11.27
N GLU A 342 -62.60 22.85 -12.11
CA GLU A 342 -62.63 23.24 -13.53
C GLU A 342 -63.65 22.40 -14.32
N GLU A 343 -63.71 21.08 -14.08
CA GLU A 343 -64.68 20.18 -14.72
C GLU A 343 -66.13 20.57 -14.35
N LYS A 344 -66.41 20.87 -13.07
CA LYS A 344 -67.72 21.37 -12.63
C LYS A 344 -68.10 22.69 -13.30
N ALA A 345 -67.15 23.59 -13.51
CA ALA A 345 -67.39 24.86 -14.19
C ALA A 345 -67.71 24.66 -15.68
N LEU A 346 -67.03 23.73 -16.35
CA LEU A 346 -67.29 23.38 -17.75
C LEU A 346 -68.66 22.72 -17.94
N ASP A 347 -69.01 21.74 -17.09
CA ASP A 347 -70.33 21.07 -17.10
C ASP A 347 -71.47 22.10 -16.90
N TYR A 348 -71.28 23.07 -16.00
CA TYR A 348 -72.23 24.17 -15.84
C TYR A 348 -72.39 25.01 -17.10
N LEU A 349 -71.28 25.39 -17.74
CA LEU A 349 -71.31 26.21 -18.94
C LEU A 349 -72.02 25.50 -20.09
N GLU A 350 -71.72 24.21 -20.32
CA GLU A 350 -72.36 23.39 -21.36
C GLU A 350 -73.88 23.35 -21.16
N LYS A 351 -74.35 23.10 -19.93
CA LYS A 351 -75.78 23.09 -19.60
C LYS A 351 -76.46 24.43 -19.87
N MET A 352 -75.77 25.54 -19.65
CA MET A 352 -76.29 26.88 -19.93
C MET A 352 -76.32 27.21 -21.43
N GLU A 353 -75.33 26.73 -22.18
CA GLU A 353 -75.34 26.82 -23.65
C GLU A 353 -76.52 26.03 -24.24
N ILE A 354 -76.80 24.81 -23.73
CA ILE A 354 -77.96 24.02 -24.15
C ILE A 354 -79.26 24.79 -23.87
N ALA A 355 -79.41 25.38 -22.69
CA ALA A 355 -80.58 26.18 -22.32
C ALA A 355 -80.76 27.42 -23.21
N ALA A 356 -79.67 28.12 -23.55
CA ALA A 356 -79.69 29.25 -24.48
C ALA A 356 -80.08 28.81 -25.91
N ASN A 357 -79.53 27.70 -26.38
CA ASN A 357 -79.85 27.15 -27.71
C ASN A 357 -81.30 26.70 -27.81
N PHE A 358 -81.88 26.15 -26.74
CA PHE A 358 -83.31 25.82 -26.69
C PHE A 358 -84.19 27.07 -26.90
N VAL A 359 -83.80 28.20 -26.31
CA VAL A 359 -84.51 29.48 -26.50
C VAL A 359 -84.38 29.96 -27.95
N ASN A 360 -83.18 29.91 -28.55
CA ASN A 360 -82.98 30.24 -29.96
C ASN A 360 -83.86 29.39 -30.90
N ALA A 361 -83.95 28.08 -30.63
CA ALA A 361 -84.76 27.17 -31.43
C ALA A 361 -86.27 27.45 -31.29
N THR A 362 -86.72 27.78 -30.08
CA THR A 362 -88.14 28.01 -29.79
C THR A 362 -88.63 29.38 -30.29
N SER A 363 -87.76 30.40 -30.30
CA SER A 363 -88.07 31.75 -30.78
C SER A 363 -88.02 31.88 -32.31
N GLY A 364 -87.51 30.87 -33.03
CA GLY A 364 -87.29 30.92 -34.48
C GLY A 364 -86.28 31.99 -34.92
N THR A 365 -85.51 32.54 -33.97
CA THR A 365 -84.54 33.64 -34.18
C THR A 365 -83.31 33.39 -33.31
N ASP A 366 -82.11 33.57 -33.88
CA ASP A 366 -80.84 33.41 -33.15
C ASP A 366 -80.63 34.58 -32.18
N ILE A 367 -81.27 34.54 -31.01
CA ILE A 367 -81.24 35.61 -29.98
C ILE A 367 -79.88 35.64 -29.26
N VAL A 368 -79.30 34.47 -28.96
CA VAL A 368 -78.04 34.31 -28.25
C VAL A 368 -76.95 33.88 -29.21
N SER A 369 -75.82 34.59 -29.18
CA SER A 369 -74.62 34.26 -29.96
C SER A 369 -73.61 33.43 -29.17
N LYS A 370 -73.44 33.69 -27.87
CA LYS A 370 -72.46 32.99 -27.03
C LYS A 370 -72.78 33.14 -25.54
N VAL A 371 -72.65 32.05 -24.78
CA VAL A 371 -72.63 32.06 -23.31
C VAL A 371 -71.19 31.83 -22.85
N THR A 372 -70.73 32.55 -21.83
CA THR A 372 -69.39 32.38 -21.24
C THR A 372 -69.43 32.59 -19.73
N LEU A 373 -68.48 32.01 -18.99
CA LEU A 373 -68.28 32.32 -17.58
C LEU A 373 -67.39 33.56 -17.41
N SER A 374 -67.74 34.42 -16.45
CA SER A 374 -66.91 35.57 -16.07
C SER A 374 -65.61 35.11 -15.42
N THR A 375 -64.48 35.60 -15.95
CA THR A 375 -63.12 35.36 -15.42
C THR A 375 -62.64 36.44 -14.44
N SER A 376 -63.50 37.41 -14.09
CA SER A 376 -63.16 38.54 -13.20
C SER A 376 -63.78 38.41 -11.80
N LYS A 377 -63.64 39.44 -10.92
CA LYS A 377 -64.05 39.50 -9.49
C LYS A 377 -65.46 39.00 -9.11
N GLN A 378 -66.29 38.60 -10.08
CA GLN A 378 -67.55 37.89 -9.92
C GLN A 378 -67.45 36.50 -10.57
N ALA A 379 -66.54 35.67 -10.05
CA ALA A 379 -66.39 34.28 -10.49
C ALA A 379 -67.73 33.54 -10.32
N GLY A 380 -68.20 32.88 -11.38
CA GLY A 380 -69.48 32.19 -11.42
C GLY A 380 -70.66 32.96 -12.03
N ALA A 381 -70.47 34.22 -12.45
CA ALA A 381 -71.46 34.94 -13.25
C ALA A 381 -71.43 34.48 -14.73
N LEU A 382 -72.60 34.27 -15.33
CA LEU A 382 -72.74 33.97 -16.75
C LEU A 382 -72.85 35.26 -17.56
N ILE A 383 -72.08 35.33 -18.63
CA ILE A 383 -72.07 36.39 -19.63
C ILE A 383 -72.79 35.85 -20.86
N ILE A 384 -73.93 36.45 -21.19
CA ILE A 384 -74.76 36.10 -22.33
C ILE A 384 -74.60 37.19 -23.39
N ASN A 385 -73.98 36.83 -24.51
CA ASN A 385 -73.82 37.72 -25.65
C ASN A 385 -75.00 37.53 -26.60
N LEU A 386 -75.83 38.56 -26.71
CA LEU A 386 -76.96 38.62 -27.63
C LEU A 386 -76.47 38.83 -29.06
N ASN A 387 -77.16 38.24 -30.02
CA ASN A 387 -76.85 38.39 -31.43
C ASN A 387 -77.01 39.86 -31.86
N PRO A 388 -75.99 40.49 -32.47
CA PRO A 388 -76.08 41.86 -32.98
C PRO A 388 -77.29 42.12 -33.87
N ASN A 389 -77.74 41.13 -34.63
CA ASN A 389 -78.86 41.24 -35.57
C ASN A 389 -80.21 41.41 -34.85
N ILE A 390 -80.28 41.18 -33.53
CA ILE A 390 -81.49 41.47 -32.75
C ILE A 390 -81.82 42.97 -32.73
N LEU A 391 -80.88 43.85 -33.10
CA LEU A 391 -81.10 45.31 -33.22
C LEU A 391 -82.10 45.71 -34.30
N TYR A 392 -82.40 44.81 -35.26
CA TYR A 392 -83.46 45.04 -36.24
C TYR A 392 -84.87 44.84 -35.65
N ALA A 393 -84.96 44.27 -34.44
CA ALA A 393 -86.18 44.17 -33.66
C ALA A 393 -86.40 45.44 -32.81
N GLY A 394 -87.65 45.76 -32.49
CA GLY A 394 -87.99 46.88 -31.62
C GLY A 394 -87.49 46.68 -30.19
N ALA A 395 -87.21 47.76 -29.45
CA ALA A 395 -86.72 47.68 -28.07
C ALA A 395 -87.64 46.84 -27.14
N LEU A 396 -88.96 46.83 -27.39
CA LEU A 396 -89.92 46.01 -26.65
C LEU A 396 -89.74 44.50 -26.94
N GLU A 397 -89.43 44.14 -28.18
CA GLU A 397 -89.19 42.77 -28.62
C GLU A 397 -87.87 42.25 -28.05
N ILE A 398 -86.82 43.08 -28.04
CA ILE A 398 -85.53 42.76 -27.41
C ILE A 398 -85.70 42.53 -25.90
N LYS A 399 -86.50 43.36 -25.20
CA LYS A 399 -86.80 43.18 -23.77
C LYS A 399 -87.54 41.88 -23.50
N ALA A 400 -88.56 41.55 -24.29
CA ALA A 400 -89.32 40.31 -24.16
C ALA A 400 -88.46 39.07 -24.43
N ALA A 401 -87.56 39.14 -25.42
CA ALA A 401 -86.60 38.10 -25.73
C ALA A 401 -85.61 37.87 -24.57
N ILE A 402 -85.05 38.95 -24.00
CA ILE A 402 -84.17 38.86 -22.83
C ILE A 402 -84.89 38.30 -21.60
N GLN A 403 -86.15 38.68 -21.36
CA GLN A 403 -86.95 38.13 -20.26
C GLN A 403 -87.19 36.63 -20.42
N SER A 404 -87.64 36.20 -21.60
CA SER A 404 -87.88 34.78 -21.89
C SER A 404 -86.59 33.94 -21.78
N LEU A 405 -85.48 34.51 -22.25
CA LEU A 405 -84.15 33.91 -22.11
C LEU A 405 -83.71 33.82 -20.64
N ASN A 406 -83.95 34.87 -19.86
CA ASN A 406 -83.64 34.91 -18.43
C ASN A 406 -84.42 33.85 -17.67
N GLU A 407 -85.70 33.68 -17.98
CA GLU A 407 -86.52 32.65 -17.36
C GLU A 407 -85.96 31.25 -17.63
N SER A 408 -85.64 30.94 -18.89
CA SER A 408 -85.07 29.65 -19.29
C SER A 408 -83.73 29.36 -18.61
N LEU A 409 -82.83 30.35 -18.57
CA LEU A 409 -81.51 30.21 -17.96
C LEU A 409 -81.59 30.07 -16.43
N VAL A 410 -82.46 30.81 -15.75
CA VAL A 410 -82.65 30.70 -14.29
C VAL A 410 -83.25 29.34 -13.89
N ILE A 411 -84.27 28.88 -14.63
CA ILE A 411 -84.89 27.56 -14.40
C ILE A 411 -83.85 26.45 -14.60
N SER A 412 -83.12 26.50 -15.72
CA SER A 412 -82.08 25.52 -16.03
C SER A 412 -80.98 25.54 -14.97
N SER A 413 -80.51 26.72 -14.55
CA SER A 413 -79.49 26.84 -13.50
C SER A 413 -79.93 26.15 -12.19
N THR A 414 -81.19 26.35 -11.79
CA THR A 414 -81.75 25.77 -10.57
C THR A 414 -81.91 24.24 -10.69
N GLN A 415 -82.36 23.74 -11.85
CA GLN A 415 -82.44 22.30 -12.12
C GLN A 415 -81.08 21.60 -11.98
N TYR A 416 -79.99 22.30 -12.30
CA TYR A 416 -78.63 21.77 -12.23
C TYR A 416 -77.88 22.12 -10.93
N GLY A 417 -78.59 22.60 -9.90
CA GLY A 417 -78.02 22.84 -8.57
C GLY A 417 -77.37 24.22 -8.36
N TYR A 418 -77.50 25.13 -9.32
CA TYR A 418 -77.01 26.51 -9.23
C TYR A 418 -78.18 27.42 -8.84
N GLU A 419 -78.47 27.48 -7.53
CA GLU A 419 -79.66 28.14 -6.98
C GLU A 419 -79.68 29.67 -7.12
N LYS A 420 -78.54 30.27 -7.48
CA LYS A 420 -78.32 31.73 -7.43
C LYS A 420 -77.53 32.23 -8.65
N PRO A 421 -78.00 31.97 -9.89
CA PRO A 421 -77.25 32.37 -11.09
C PRO A 421 -77.23 33.90 -11.20
N ILE A 422 -76.07 34.45 -11.54
CA ILE A 422 -75.92 35.87 -11.90
C ILE A 422 -75.76 35.93 -13.40
N LEU A 423 -76.69 36.59 -14.09
CA LEU A 423 -76.76 36.63 -15.55
C LEU A 423 -76.54 38.05 -16.05
N HIS A 424 -75.54 38.24 -16.91
CA HIS A 424 -75.22 39.52 -17.54
C HIS A 424 -75.43 39.43 -19.04
N TYR A 425 -76.27 40.30 -19.58
CA TYR A 425 -76.62 40.31 -21.00
C TYR A 425 -75.90 41.46 -21.70
N TYR A 426 -75.19 41.12 -22.78
CA TYR A 426 -74.43 42.06 -23.58
C TYR A 426 -74.95 42.11 -25.01
N LEU A 427 -75.04 43.30 -25.58
CA LEU A 427 -75.35 43.53 -26.99
C LEU A 427 -74.30 44.48 -27.57
N ASN A 428 -73.58 44.04 -28.61
CA ASN A 428 -72.44 44.75 -29.19
C ASN A 428 -71.42 45.23 -28.13
N GLY A 429 -71.11 44.37 -27.15
CA GLY A 429 -70.16 44.68 -26.08
C GLY A 429 -70.68 45.58 -24.96
N ASN A 430 -71.94 46.06 -25.03
CA ASN A 430 -72.54 46.87 -23.97
C ASN A 430 -73.46 46.03 -23.08
N GLU A 431 -73.33 46.14 -21.76
CA GLU A 431 -74.24 45.49 -20.81
C GLU A 431 -75.63 46.14 -20.90
N VAL A 432 -76.61 45.40 -21.42
CA VAL A 432 -77.97 45.89 -21.68
C VAL A 432 -79.00 45.36 -20.69
N ALA A 433 -78.66 44.31 -19.93
CA ALA A 433 -79.51 43.77 -18.88
C ALA A 433 -78.68 42.97 -17.88
N VAL A 434 -79.14 42.91 -16.64
CA VAL A 434 -78.54 42.05 -15.60
C VAL A 434 -79.63 41.46 -14.71
N ASN A 435 -79.49 40.18 -14.39
CA ASN A 435 -80.16 39.55 -13.26
C ASN A 435 -79.11 39.31 -12.16
N ARG A 436 -79.25 40.03 -11.04
CA ARG A 436 -78.38 39.92 -9.83
C ARG A 436 -79.12 39.37 -8.62
N TYR A 437 -80.44 39.17 -8.72
CA TYR A 437 -81.32 38.90 -7.59
C TYR A 437 -82.01 37.56 -7.80
N ILE A 438 -81.83 36.74 -6.77
CA ILE A 438 -82.08 35.32 -6.68
C ILE A 438 -83.59 35.03 -6.66
N LEU A 439 -84.00 33.99 -7.41
CA LEU A 439 -85.29 33.26 -7.41
C LEU A 439 -86.46 33.73 -8.29
N ASN A 440 -86.38 34.86 -8.99
CA ASN A 440 -87.50 35.28 -9.85
C ASN A 440 -87.12 35.22 -11.35
N PRO A 441 -87.50 34.14 -12.07
CA PRO A 441 -87.25 33.97 -13.51
C PRO A 441 -87.56 35.20 -14.39
N PRO A 442 -88.65 35.96 -14.21
CA PRO A 442 -88.96 37.15 -15.02
C PRO A 442 -88.16 38.42 -14.66
N GLU A 443 -87.43 38.44 -13.54
CA GLU A 443 -86.84 39.69 -13.03
C GLU A 443 -85.52 40.03 -13.74
N VAL A 444 -85.56 41.04 -14.60
CA VAL A 444 -84.37 41.53 -15.32
C VAL A 444 -84.26 43.04 -15.17
N LYS A 445 -83.09 43.54 -14.76
CA LYS A 445 -82.81 44.97 -14.73
C LYS A 445 -82.16 45.41 -16.05
N PHE A 446 -82.94 46.04 -16.91
CA PHE A 446 -82.45 46.64 -18.17
C PHE A 446 -81.55 47.85 -17.92
N ARG A 447 -80.57 48.03 -18.81
CA ARG A 447 -79.52 49.06 -18.75
C ARG A 447 -79.23 49.62 -20.14
N GLY A 448 -78.53 50.76 -20.18
CA GLY A 448 -78.03 51.36 -21.41
C GLY A 448 -79.15 51.67 -22.41
N ILE A 449 -78.98 51.17 -23.64
CA ILE A 449 -79.90 51.37 -24.77
C ILE A 449 -81.29 50.75 -24.58
N LEU A 450 -81.47 49.88 -23.58
CA LEU A 450 -82.76 49.26 -23.23
C LEU A 450 -83.38 49.86 -21.97
N LYS A 451 -82.82 50.94 -21.39
CA LYS A 451 -83.39 51.54 -20.18
C LYS A 451 -84.74 52.21 -20.44
#